data_AF-A0A8J8G282-F1
#
_entry.id   AF-A0A8J8G282-F1
#
_cell.length_a   1.000
_cell.length_b   1.000
_cell.length_c   1.000
_cell.angle_alpha   90.00
_cell.angle_beta   90.00
_cell.angle_gamma   90.00
#
_symmetry.space_group_name_H-M   'P 1'
#
loop_
_entity.id
_entity.type
_entity.pdbx_description
1 polymer ?
#
loop_
_entity_poly.entity_id
_entity_poly.type
_entity_poly.pdbx_seq_one_letter_code
_entity_poly.pdbx_strand_id
1 'polypeptide(L)'
;MNIDKRYQRNINLLILNLFFQGFILGWVVIQVLFFQNLNLNFSQISIIFLVLSLTILICEIPTGILTDFHGRKKSIIIYGVFMVIVTFMYTLSSNFYSLLFVVAFHGLGVSFVSGTISSFLYESLKKLNRKSEYKKYISKAHLFFAIASIITGFTIPIIFKYNSHYPFYIGTFFAILLLITSFFLFEEVKVIKKNKSFEKSFIKKI
;
A
#
# COMPACT_ATOMS: atom_id res chain seq x y z
N MET A 1 -1.54 -2.24 -28.80
CA MET A 1 -0.54 -1.45 -28.04
C MET A 1 0.62 -2.37 -27.66
N ASN A 2 1.86 -2.03 -28.07
CA ASN A 2 3.07 -2.84 -27.83
C ASN A 2 3.25 -3.13 -26.31
N ILE A 3 3.65 -4.35 -25.95
CA ILE A 3 3.86 -4.82 -24.57
C ILE A 3 4.89 -3.93 -23.86
N ASP A 4 5.94 -3.50 -24.56
CA ASP A 4 6.96 -2.60 -24.00
C ASP A 4 6.36 -1.25 -23.58
N LYS A 5 5.43 -0.70 -24.36
CA LYS A 5 4.72 0.54 -24.00
C LYS A 5 3.91 0.37 -22.71
N ARG A 6 3.37 -0.82 -22.45
CA ARG A 6 2.63 -1.12 -21.20
C ARG A 6 3.58 -1.17 -20.00
N TYR A 7 4.73 -1.83 -20.12
CA TYR A 7 5.73 -1.86 -19.05
C TYR A 7 6.35 -0.48 -18.80
N GLN A 8 6.53 0.33 -19.84
CA GLN A 8 6.96 1.72 -19.68
C GLN A 8 5.93 2.55 -18.91
N ARG A 9 4.64 2.34 -19.19
CA ARG A 9 3.55 2.98 -18.45
C ARG A 9 3.52 2.56 -16.98
N ASN A 10 3.79 1.28 -16.67
CA ASN A 10 3.83 0.81 -15.28
C ASN A 10 4.81 1.62 -14.43
N ILE A 11 5.99 1.95 -14.95
CA ILE A 11 6.99 2.73 -14.20
C ILE A 11 6.39 4.05 -13.70
N ASN A 12 5.71 4.79 -14.59
CA ASN A 12 5.07 6.05 -14.23
C ASN A 12 3.88 5.86 -13.28
N LEU A 13 3.07 4.82 -13.49
CA LEU A 13 1.93 4.50 -12.61
C LEU A 13 2.38 4.10 -11.20
N LEU A 14 3.49 3.38 -11.07
CA LEU A 14 4.04 2.99 -9.76
C LEU A 14 4.62 4.19 -9.01
N ILE A 15 5.26 5.14 -9.71
CA ILE A 15 5.68 6.43 -9.13
C ILE A 15 4.45 7.21 -8.66
N LEU A 16 3.39 7.25 -9.47
CA LEU A 16 2.16 7.95 -9.14
C LEU A 16 1.42 7.31 -7.94
N ASN A 17 1.41 5.97 -7.85
CA ASN A 17 0.87 5.26 -6.69
C ASN A 17 1.63 5.64 -5.40
N LEU A 18 2.97 5.70 -5.44
CA LEU A 18 3.75 6.16 -4.30
C LEU A 18 3.49 7.64 -3.98
N PHE A 19 3.32 8.50 -4.99
CA PHE A 19 2.94 9.90 -4.77
C PHE A 19 1.61 10.01 -4.01
N PHE A 20 0.57 9.30 -4.45
CA PHE A 20 -0.72 9.29 -3.77
C PHE A 20 -0.65 8.67 -2.38
N GLN A 21 0.18 7.64 -2.17
CA GLN A 21 0.42 7.07 -0.85
C GLN A 21 0.98 8.10 0.14
N GLY A 22 1.82 9.04 -0.31
CA GLY A 22 2.28 10.15 0.52
C GLY A 22 1.13 11.02 1.01
N PHE A 23 0.15 11.32 0.16
CA PHE A 23 -1.05 12.05 0.58
C PHE A 23 -1.96 11.25 1.51
N ILE A 24 -2.15 9.95 1.22
CA ILE A 24 -2.98 9.06 2.05
C ILE A 24 -2.39 8.96 3.47
N LEU A 25 -1.07 8.99 3.63
CA LEU A 25 -0.42 8.94 4.94
C LEU A 25 -0.29 10.31 5.64
N GLY A 26 -0.82 11.38 5.04
CA GLY A 26 -0.75 12.72 5.63
C GLY A 26 -1.37 12.85 7.02
N TRP A 27 -2.40 12.04 7.32
CA TRP A 27 -3.03 12.01 8.65
C TRP A 27 -2.13 11.45 9.76
N VAL A 28 -1.05 10.74 9.42
CA VAL A 28 -0.08 10.22 10.41
C VAL A 28 0.50 11.36 11.27
N VAL A 29 0.67 12.55 10.68
CA VAL A 29 1.18 13.74 11.39
C VAL A 29 0.24 14.20 12.51
N ILE A 30 -1.07 13.98 12.38
CA ILE A 30 -2.08 14.36 13.37
C ILE A 30 -2.66 13.16 14.14
N GLN A 31 -2.18 11.94 13.87
CA GLN A 31 -2.79 10.70 14.35
C GLN A 31 -2.94 10.65 15.87
N VAL A 32 -1.88 11.01 16.61
CA VAL A 32 -1.90 11.00 18.07
C VAL A 32 -2.91 12.04 18.59
N LEU A 33 -2.93 13.24 17.99
CA LEU A 33 -3.89 14.29 18.35
C LEU A 33 -5.34 13.87 18.08
N PHE A 34 -5.58 13.20 16.95
CA PHE A 34 -6.90 12.63 16.64
C PHE A 34 -7.34 11.61 17.69
N PHE A 35 -6.45 10.71 18.12
CA PHE A 35 -6.77 9.74 19.16
C PHE A 35 -6.99 10.39 20.53
N GLN A 36 -6.26 11.45 20.85
CA GLN A 36 -6.49 12.24 22.07
C GLN A 36 -7.83 12.99 22.03
N ASN A 37 -8.26 13.49 20.86
CA ASN A 37 -9.60 14.07 20.70
C ASN A 37 -10.74 13.04 20.96
N LEU A 38 -10.44 11.74 20.86
CA LEU A 38 -11.33 10.64 21.25
C LEU A 38 -11.17 10.23 22.72
N ASN A 39 -10.52 11.07 23.54
CA ASN A 39 -10.24 10.87 24.95
C ASN A 39 -9.39 9.62 25.28
N LEU A 40 -8.57 9.16 24.33
CA LEU A 40 -7.66 8.04 24.57
C LEU A 40 -6.39 8.49 25.30
N ASN A 41 -5.96 7.68 26.26
CA ASN A 41 -4.68 7.89 26.93
C ASN A 41 -3.50 7.32 26.13
N PHE A 42 -2.27 7.68 26.50
CA PHE A 42 -1.06 7.25 25.79
C PHE A 42 -0.83 5.73 25.82
N SER A 43 -1.29 5.04 26.85
CA SER A 43 -1.21 3.57 26.92
C SER A 43 -2.11 2.92 25.86
N GLN A 44 -3.35 3.40 25.71
CA GLN A 44 -4.26 2.95 24.66
C GLN A 44 -3.72 3.25 23.26
N ILE A 45 -3.17 4.45 23.05
CA ILE A 45 -2.55 4.83 21.77
C ILE A 45 -1.38 3.90 21.43
N SER A 46 -0.56 3.54 22.43
CA SER A 46 0.52 2.57 22.26
C SER A 46 0.00 1.19 21.85
N ILE A 47 -1.11 0.72 22.44
CA ILE A 47 -1.76 -0.54 22.07
C ILE A 47 -2.28 -0.49 20.63
N ILE A 48 -2.84 0.64 20.19
CA ILE A 48 -3.28 0.83 18.79
C ILE A 48 -2.09 0.65 17.82
N PHE A 49 -0.95 1.27 18.11
CA PHE A 49 0.27 1.12 17.29
C PHE A 49 0.82 -0.31 17.34
N LEU A 50 0.75 -0.96 18.49
CA LEU A 50 1.14 -2.36 18.64
C LEU A 50 0.28 -3.26 17.76
N VAL A 51 -1.05 -3.11 17.80
CA VAL A 51 -1.98 -3.93 16.99
C VAL A 51 -1.75 -3.70 15.49
N LEU A 52 -1.55 -2.45 15.06
CA LEU A 52 -1.19 -2.15 13.68
C LEU A 52 0.08 -2.91 13.27
N SER A 53 1.15 -2.79 14.06
CA SER A 53 2.45 -3.39 13.76
C SER A 53 2.42 -4.91 13.78
N LEU A 54 1.75 -5.51 14.77
CA LEU A 54 1.55 -6.96 14.87
C LEU A 54 0.74 -7.48 13.69
N THR A 55 -0.31 -6.78 13.29
CA THR A 55 -1.11 -7.20 12.14
C THR A 55 -0.29 -7.16 10.86
N ILE A 56 0.50 -6.11 10.63
CA ILE A 56 1.42 -6.05 9.48
C ILE A 56 2.38 -7.24 9.53
N LEU A 57 3.05 -7.46 10.65
CA LEU A 57 4.04 -8.53 10.83
C LEU A 57 3.46 -9.92 10.55
N ILE A 58 2.29 -10.22 11.14
CA ILE A 58 1.63 -11.52 10.99
C ILE A 58 1.12 -11.70 9.56
N CYS A 59 0.60 -10.64 8.95
CA CYS A 59 0.01 -10.72 7.62
C CYS A 59 1.03 -10.66 6.48
N GLU A 60 2.23 -10.12 6.69
CA GLU A 60 3.23 -9.94 5.63
C GLU A 60 3.64 -11.23 4.93
N ILE A 61 3.81 -12.33 5.68
CA ILE A 61 4.13 -13.64 5.10
C ILE A 61 2.96 -14.17 4.25
N PRO A 62 1.72 -14.31 4.77
CA PRO A 62 0.63 -14.83 3.97
C PRO A 62 0.25 -13.91 2.80
N THR A 63 0.26 -12.58 2.95
CA THR A 63 -0.01 -11.67 1.83
C THR A 63 1.11 -11.65 0.80
N GLY A 64 2.36 -11.84 1.22
CA GLY A 64 3.50 -12.05 0.31
C GLY A 64 3.29 -13.28 -0.56
N ILE A 65 2.93 -14.41 0.05
CA ILE A 65 2.60 -15.65 -0.67
C ILE A 65 1.43 -15.41 -1.65
N LEU A 66 0.35 -14.76 -1.19
CA LEU A 66 -0.79 -14.43 -2.04
C LEU A 66 -0.38 -13.53 -3.23
N THR A 67 0.53 -12.59 -3.01
CA THR A 67 1.06 -11.70 -4.04
C THR A 67 1.87 -12.45 -5.10
N ASP A 68 2.68 -13.40 -4.68
CA ASP A 68 3.47 -14.21 -5.60
C ASP A 68 2.58 -15.13 -6.47
N PHE A 69 1.47 -15.65 -5.90
CA PHE A 69 0.51 -16.48 -6.63
C PHE A 69 -0.44 -15.70 -7.52
N HIS A 70 -1.03 -14.60 -7.03
CA HIS A 70 -2.09 -13.86 -7.73
C HIS A 70 -1.57 -12.71 -8.59
N GLY A 71 -0.31 -12.32 -8.42
CA GLY A 71 0.34 -11.22 -9.12
C GLY A 71 0.33 -9.92 -8.34
N ARG A 72 1.37 -9.11 -8.57
CA ARG A 72 1.61 -7.83 -7.90
C ARG A 72 0.55 -6.78 -8.21
N LYS A 73 0.02 -6.78 -9.43
CA LYS A 73 -1.09 -5.89 -9.81
C LYS A 73 -2.29 -6.07 -8.89
N LYS A 74 -2.70 -7.32 -8.64
CA LYS A 74 -3.88 -7.61 -7.81
C LYS A 74 -3.64 -7.18 -6.37
N SER A 75 -2.45 -7.44 -5.83
CA SER A 75 -2.11 -7.00 -4.47
C SER A 75 -2.16 -5.48 -4.31
N ILE A 76 -1.69 -4.71 -5.29
CA ILE A 76 -1.80 -3.24 -5.25
C ILE A 76 -3.28 -2.79 -5.34
N ILE A 77 -4.12 -3.45 -6.14
CA ILE A 77 -5.56 -3.16 -6.19
C ILE A 77 -6.22 -3.46 -4.84
N ILE A 78 -5.92 -4.62 -4.24
CA ILE A 78 -6.43 -5.01 -2.92
C ILE A 78 -6.02 -3.95 -1.89
N TYR A 79 -4.74 -3.56 -1.87
CA TYR A 79 -4.25 -2.47 -1.03
C TYR A 79 -5.06 -1.18 -1.23
N GLY A 80 -5.29 -0.76 -2.48
CA GLY A 80 -6.10 0.43 -2.78
C GLY A 80 -7.52 0.35 -2.21
N VAL A 81 -8.19 -0.81 -2.33
CA VAL A 81 -9.51 -1.04 -1.73
C VAL A 81 -9.45 -0.93 -0.21
N PHE A 82 -8.46 -1.56 0.43
CA PHE A 82 -8.27 -1.44 1.87
C PHE A 82 -8.05 0.02 2.29
N MET A 83 -7.23 0.79 1.57
CA MET A 83 -6.98 2.19 1.92
C MET A 83 -8.23 3.06 1.81
N VAL A 84 -9.08 2.85 0.80
CA VAL A 84 -10.38 3.54 0.68
C VAL A 84 -11.27 3.21 1.87
N ILE A 85 -11.40 1.92 2.20
CA ILE A 85 -12.23 1.47 3.31
C ILE A 85 -11.70 2.01 4.64
N VAL A 86 -10.41 1.86 4.91
CA VAL A 86 -9.77 2.25 6.17
C VAL A 86 -9.84 3.76 6.39
N THR A 87 -9.51 4.56 5.38
CA THR A 87 -9.59 6.03 5.50
C THR A 87 -11.01 6.50 5.75
N PHE A 88 -12.00 5.86 5.15
CA PHE A 88 -13.41 6.11 5.46
C PHE A 88 -13.79 5.63 6.87
N MET A 89 -13.37 4.44 7.30
CA MET A 89 -13.69 3.94 8.64
C MET A 89 -13.09 4.79 9.77
N TYR A 90 -11.94 5.43 9.55
CA TYR A 90 -11.39 6.39 10.51
C TYR A 90 -12.36 7.56 10.78
N THR A 91 -13.16 8.01 9.80
CA THR A 91 -14.14 9.09 10.04
C THR A 91 -15.29 8.65 10.93
N LEU A 92 -15.62 7.35 10.92
CA LEU A 92 -16.68 6.75 11.73
C LEU A 92 -16.19 6.29 13.11
N SER A 93 -14.88 6.22 13.31
CA SER A 93 -14.28 5.77 14.57
C SER A 93 -14.49 6.79 15.69
N SER A 94 -14.97 6.33 16.84
CA SER A 94 -15.37 7.19 17.97
C SER A 94 -14.82 6.73 19.31
N ASN A 95 -14.22 5.54 19.38
CA ASN A 95 -13.70 4.96 20.62
C ASN A 95 -12.54 4.00 20.37
N PHE A 96 -11.89 3.59 21.46
CA PHE A 96 -10.75 2.69 21.46
C PHE A 96 -10.97 1.40 20.66
N TYR A 97 -12.08 0.69 20.89
CA TYR A 97 -12.35 -0.59 20.25
C TYR A 97 -12.59 -0.46 18.74
N SER A 98 -13.32 0.59 18.33
CA SER A 98 -13.51 0.89 16.91
C SER A 98 -12.17 1.14 16.21
N LEU A 99 -11.24 1.84 16.88
CA LEU A 99 -9.91 2.10 16.35
C LEU A 99 -9.06 0.82 16.26
N LEU A 100 -9.13 -0.08 17.25
CA LEU A 100 -8.43 -1.37 17.17
C LEU A 100 -8.85 -2.16 15.92
N PHE A 101 -10.15 -2.17 15.62
CA PHE A 101 -10.66 -2.82 14.42
C PHE A 101 -10.16 -2.14 13.14
N VAL A 102 -10.23 -0.80 13.08
CA VAL A 102 -9.73 -0.03 11.91
C VAL A 102 -8.24 -0.26 11.68
N VAL A 103 -7.41 -0.24 12.73
CA VAL A 103 -5.96 -0.41 12.56
C VAL A 103 -5.56 -1.84 12.23
N ALA A 104 -6.33 -2.85 12.66
CA ALA A 104 -6.13 -4.22 12.20
C ALA A 104 -6.42 -4.34 10.69
N PHE A 105 -7.53 -3.75 10.22
CA PHE A 105 -7.82 -3.68 8.77
C PHE A 105 -6.76 -2.90 8.00
N HIS A 106 -6.26 -1.80 8.57
CA HIS A 106 -5.18 -1.02 7.98
C HIS A 106 -3.89 -1.85 7.84
N GLY A 107 -3.49 -2.56 8.90
CA GLY A 107 -2.29 -3.41 8.88
C GLY A 107 -2.38 -4.52 7.84
N LEU A 108 -3.55 -5.18 7.75
CA LEU A 108 -3.81 -6.18 6.72
C LEU A 108 -3.68 -5.57 5.30
N GLY A 109 -4.28 -4.40 5.07
CA GLY A 109 -4.15 -3.69 3.80
C GLY A 109 -2.70 -3.39 3.42
N VAL A 110 -1.95 -2.77 4.34
CA VAL A 110 -0.54 -2.40 4.15
C VAL A 110 0.33 -3.63 3.84
N SER A 111 0.05 -4.77 4.44
CA SER A 111 0.81 -6.01 4.20
C SER A 111 0.74 -6.49 2.74
N PHE A 112 -0.26 -6.10 1.93
CA PHE A 112 -0.31 -6.43 0.49
C PHE A 112 0.64 -5.59 -0.37
N VAL A 113 1.03 -4.41 0.09
CA VAL A 113 1.89 -3.49 -0.68
C VAL A 113 3.35 -3.51 -0.23
N SER A 114 3.66 -4.09 0.95
CA SER A 114 5.03 -4.24 1.46
C SER A 114 5.92 -4.92 0.42
N GLY A 115 6.91 -4.19 -0.11
CA GLY A 115 7.83 -4.67 -1.16
C GLY A 115 7.21 -4.89 -2.55
N THR A 116 5.88 -4.86 -2.69
CA THR A 116 5.20 -5.13 -3.97
C THR A 116 5.52 -4.08 -5.02
N ILE A 117 5.52 -2.79 -4.68
CA ILE A 117 5.79 -1.69 -5.62
C ILE A 117 7.24 -1.74 -6.13
N SER A 118 8.22 -1.92 -5.24
CA SER A 118 9.63 -1.99 -5.61
C SER A 118 9.93 -3.23 -6.47
N SER A 119 9.37 -4.39 -6.09
CA SER A 119 9.45 -5.63 -6.86
C SER A 119 8.82 -5.50 -8.25
N PHE A 120 7.67 -4.84 -8.36
CA PHE A 120 6.99 -4.64 -9.64
C PHE A 120 7.71 -3.62 -10.53
N LEU A 121 8.29 -2.57 -9.94
CA LEU A 121 9.11 -1.61 -10.67
C LEU A 121 10.36 -2.28 -11.25
N TYR A 122 11.06 -3.08 -10.43
CA TYR A 122 12.23 -3.85 -10.87
C TYR A 122 11.89 -4.79 -12.03
N GLU A 123 10.82 -5.59 -11.90
CA GLU A 123 10.41 -6.52 -12.96
C GLU A 123 9.95 -5.80 -14.24
N SER A 124 9.28 -4.65 -14.13
CA SER A 124 8.90 -3.86 -15.30
C SER A 124 10.13 -3.33 -16.05
N LEU A 125 11.14 -2.85 -15.34
CA LEU A 125 12.41 -2.41 -15.95
C LEU A 125 13.21 -3.59 -16.53
N LYS A 126 13.19 -4.73 -15.85
CA LYS A 126 13.81 -5.97 -16.34
C LYS A 126 13.20 -6.44 -17.66
N LYS A 127 11.88 -6.40 -17.80
CA LYS A 127 11.18 -6.73 -19.05
C LYS A 127 11.54 -5.79 -20.21
N LEU A 128 11.95 -4.56 -19.89
CA LEU A 128 12.43 -3.57 -20.86
C LEU A 128 13.96 -3.59 -21.06
N ASN A 129 14.69 -4.57 -20.49
CA ASN A 129 16.16 -4.62 -20.49
C ASN A 129 16.86 -3.39 -19.86
N ARG A 130 16.20 -2.72 -18.91
CA ARG A 130 16.64 -1.47 -18.26
C ARG A 130 16.89 -1.61 -16.76
N LYS A 131 17.36 -2.78 -16.32
CA LYS A 131 17.59 -3.08 -14.88
C LYS A 131 18.54 -2.09 -14.20
N SER A 132 19.56 -1.60 -14.92
CA SER A 132 20.54 -0.62 -14.41
C SER A 132 19.88 0.68 -13.96
N GLU A 133 18.71 1.02 -14.50
CA GLU A 133 17.97 2.23 -14.15
C GLU A 133 17.07 2.06 -12.91
N TYR A 134 17.00 0.86 -12.31
CA TYR A 134 16.14 0.60 -11.16
C TYR A 134 16.36 1.61 -10.03
N LYS A 135 17.62 1.84 -9.62
CA LYS A 135 17.97 2.79 -8.57
C LYS A 135 17.44 4.20 -8.88
N LYS A 136 17.59 4.66 -10.13
CA LYS A 136 17.09 5.97 -10.57
C LYS A 136 15.58 6.08 -10.40
N TYR A 137 14.82 5.08 -10.83
CA TYR A 137 13.36 5.13 -10.79
C TYR A 137 12.76 4.90 -9.40
N ILE A 138 13.34 4.01 -8.58
CA ILE A 138 12.87 3.82 -7.20
C ILE A 138 13.16 5.06 -6.36
N SER A 139 14.34 5.67 -6.50
CA SER A 139 14.66 6.94 -5.84
C SER A 139 13.73 8.06 -6.31
N LYS A 140 13.42 8.13 -7.61
CA LYS A 140 12.42 9.08 -8.12
C LYS A 140 11.06 8.82 -7.46
N ALA A 141 10.61 7.57 -7.36
CA ALA A 141 9.33 7.25 -6.74
C ALA A 141 9.26 7.70 -5.26
N HIS A 142 10.32 7.44 -4.49
CA HIS A 142 10.42 7.89 -3.10
C HIS A 142 10.54 9.41 -2.97
N LEU A 143 11.19 10.11 -3.90
CA LEU A 143 11.22 11.57 -3.94
C LEU A 143 9.80 12.13 -4.07
N PHE A 144 8.99 11.59 -4.99
CA PHE A 144 7.60 12.01 -5.14
C PHE A 144 6.76 11.71 -3.89
N PHE A 145 6.92 10.52 -3.30
CA PHE A 145 6.31 10.21 -2.00
C PHE A 145 6.70 11.25 -0.93
N ALA A 146 7.99 11.59 -0.82
CA ALA A 146 8.48 12.56 0.16
C ALA A 146 7.91 13.98 -0.09
N ILE A 147 7.84 14.42 -1.34
CA ILE A 147 7.21 15.71 -1.70
C ILE A 147 5.75 15.74 -1.26
N ALA A 148 4.97 14.69 -1.56
CA ALA A 148 3.59 14.58 -1.11
C ALA A 148 3.49 14.62 0.43
N SER A 149 4.33 13.86 1.13
CA SER A 149 4.37 13.83 2.60
C SER A 149 4.71 15.18 3.22
N ILE A 150 5.65 15.93 2.63
CA ILE A 150 5.99 17.30 3.06
C ILE A 150 4.78 18.22 2.90
N ILE A 151 4.12 18.20 1.73
CA ILE A 151 2.92 19.02 1.49
C ILE A 151 1.85 18.70 2.53
N THR A 152 1.57 17.41 2.77
CA THR A 152 0.59 17.02 3.79
C THR A 152 1.03 17.38 5.20
N GLY A 153 2.33 17.32 5.52
CA GLY A 153 2.83 17.66 6.84
C GLY A 153 2.57 19.11 7.25
N PHE A 154 2.56 20.03 6.29
CA PHE A 154 2.18 21.42 6.53
C PHE A 154 0.68 21.67 6.43
N THR A 155 -0.01 21.04 5.48
CA THR A 155 -1.41 21.35 5.17
C THR A 155 -2.41 20.62 6.07
N ILE A 156 -2.15 19.35 6.41
CA ILE A 156 -3.08 18.52 7.19
C ILE A 156 -3.30 19.06 8.62
N PRO A 157 -2.29 19.52 9.37
CA PRO A 157 -2.52 20.12 10.70
C PRO A 157 -3.43 21.36 10.66
N ILE A 158 -3.28 22.20 9.62
CA ILE A 158 -4.13 23.38 9.42
C ILE A 158 -5.58 22.93 9.16
N ILE A 159 -5.79 21.93 8.31
CA ILE A 159 -7.10 21.38 7.98
C ILE A 159 -7.75 20.71 9.21
N PHE A 160 -6.95 19.98 10.00
CA PHE A 160 -7.39 19.31 11.22
C PHE A 160 -7.97 20.29 12.25
N LYS A 161 -7.42 21.51 12.34
CA LYS A 161 -7.93 22.56 13.23
C LYS A 161 -9.37 22.97 12.91
N TYR A 162 -9.75 22.95 11.63
CA TYR A 162 -11.13 23.28 11.22
C TYR A 162 -12.09 22.12 11.47
N ASN A 163 -11.68 20.89 11.13
CA ASN A 163 -12.44 19.68 11.41
C ASN A 163 -11.50 18.47 11.48
N SER A 164 -11.59 17.71 12.56
CA SER A 164 -10.74 16.54 12.82
C SER A 164 -10.91 15.42 11.80
N HIS A 165 -12.04 15.36 11.10
CA HIS A 165 -12.35 14.31 10.12
C HIS A 165 -11.90 14.65 8.68
N TYR A 166 -11.70 15.93 8.34
CA TYR A 166 -11.32 16.36 6.99
C TYR A 166 -10.01 15.73 6.46
N PRO A 167 -8.95 15.55 7.26
CA PRO A 167 -7.75 14.84 6.81
C PRO A 167 -8.03 13.45 6.24
N PHE A 168 -8.99 12.71 6.81
CA PHE A 168 -9.33 11.36 6.37
C PHE A 168 -10.16 11.36 5.09
N TYR A 169 -11.03 12.36 4.86
CA TYR A 169 -11.72 12.51 3.57
C TYR A 169 -10.74 12.82 2.44
N ILE A 170 -9.73 13.67 2.69
CA ILE A 170 -8.64 13.91 1.73
C ILE A 170 -7.87 12.62 1.47
N GLY A 171 -7.54 11.86 2.52
CA GLY A 171 -6.93 10.54 2.39
C GLY A 171 -7.78 9.58 1.55
N THR A 172 -9.10 9.58 1.74
CA THR A 172 -10.04 8.75 0.97
C THR A 172 -10.03 9.13 -0.51
N PHE A 173 -10.04 10.43 -0.83
CA PHE A 173 -9.95 10.93 -2.20
C PHE A 173 -8.66 10.42 -2.89
N PHE A 174 -7.51 10.55 -2.24
CA PHE A 174 -6.24 10.05 -2.80
C PHE A 174 -6.17 8.52 -2.85
N ALA A 175 -6.82 7.81 -1.92
CA ALA A 175 -6.94 6.36 -1.96
C ALA A 175 -7.76 5.88 -3.16
N ILE A 176 -8.84 6.61 -3.51
CA ILE A 176 -9.63 6.34 -4.72
C ILE A 176 -8.77 6.58 -5.97
N LEU A 177 -8.01 7.67 -6.02
CA LEU A 177 -7.09 7.93 -7.15
C LEU A 177 -6.04 6.83 -7.30
N LEU A 178 -5.43 6.39 -6.19
CA LEU A 178 -4.49 5.27 -6.16
C LEU A 178 -5.14 3.97 -6.65
N LEU A 179 -6.37 3.68 -6.22
CA LEU A 179 -7.10 2.51 -6.66
C LEU A 179 -7.36 2.55 -8.17
N ILE A 180 -7.83 3.70 -8.69
CA ILE A 180 -8.06 3.91 -10.12
C ILE A 180 -6.77 3.69 -10.93
N THR A 181 -5.66 4.32 -10.55
CA THR A 181 -4.38 4.15 -11.25
C THR A 181 -3.87 2.72 -11.22
N SER A 182 -4.15 1.99 -10.14
CA SER A 182 -3.75 0.60 -9.97
C SER A 182 -4.45 -0.36 -10.95
N PHE A 183 -5.68 -0.06 -11.38
CA PHE A 183 -6.36 -0.85 -12.43
C PHE A 183 -5.66 -0.74 -13.79
N PHE A 184 -4.96 0.36 -14.07
CA PHE A 184 -4.23 0.57 -15.33
C PHE A 184 -2.84 -0.09 -15.35
N LEU A 185 -2.35 -0.61 -14.22
CA LEU A 185 -1.13 -1.41 -14.19
C LEU A 185 -1.29 -2.65 -15.07
N PHE A 186 -0.19 -3.09 -15.66
CA PHE A 186 -0.15 -4.26 -16.52
C PHE A 186 0.81 -5.30 -15.96
N GLU A 187 0.34 -6.53 -15.81
CA GLU A 187 1.18 -7.66 -15.45
C GLU A 187 0.82 -8.82 -16.37
N GLU A 188 1.83 -9.45 -16.96
CA GLU A 188 1.62 -10.71 -17.67
C GLU A 188 1.25 -11.78 -16.65
N VAL A 189 0.15 -12.49 -16.91
CA VAL A 189 -0.24 -13.64 -16.09
C VAL A 189 0.89 -14.67 -16.18
N LYS A 190 1.58 -14.91 -15.06
CA LYS A 190 2.53 -16.01 -14.97
C LYS A 190 1.72 -17.30 -15.10
N VAL A 191 1.74 -17.93 -16.27
CA VAL A 191 1.29 -19.32 -16.39
C VAL A 191 2.24 -20.13 -15.54
N ILE A 192 1.78 -20.60 -14.38
CA ILE A 192 2.52 -21.56 -13.57
C ILE A 192 2.66 -22.80 -14.46
N LYS A 193 3.81 -22.95 -15.13
CA LYS A 193 4.18 -24.22 -15.74
C LYS A 193 4.24 -25.20 -14.57
N LYS A 194 3.21 -26.05 -14.46
CA LYS A 194 3.20 -27.19 -13.54
C LYS A 194 4.53 -27.90 -13.75
N ASN A 195 5.45 -27.77 -12.79
CA ASN A 195 6.80 -28.28 -12.93
C ASN A 195 6.68 -29.80 -12.92
N LYS A 196 6.67 -30.42 -14.11
CA LYS A 196 6.72 -31.90 -14.29
C LYS A 196 7.96 -32.53 -13.63
N SER A 197 8.89 -31.72 -13.11
CA SER A 197 10.03 -32.16 -12.31
C SER A 197 9.66 -32.66 -10.91
N PHE A 198 8.57 -32.17 -10.31
CA PHE A 198 8.12 -32.65 -8.99
C PHE A 198 7.46 -34.04 -9.07
N GLU A 199 6.70 -34.33 -10.14
CA GLU A 199 6.11 -35.67 -10.37
C GLU A 199 7.18 -36.73 -10.67
N LYS A 200 8.24 -36.40 -11.43
CA LYS A 200 9.31 -37.35 -11.75
C LYS A 200 10.17 -37.74 -10.53
N SER A 201 10.21 -36.91 -9.49
CA SER A 201 10.90 -37.20 -8.22
C SER A 201 10.17 -38.27 -7.40
N PHE A 202 8.83 -38.28 -7.43
CA PHE A 202 8.00 -39.26 -6.72
C PHE A 202 7.90 -40.60 -7.45
N ILE A 203 7.80 -40.58 -8.78
CA ILE A 203 7.66 -41.81 -9.58
C ILE A 203 8.97 -42.61 -9.63
N LYS A 204 10.14 -41.98 -9.42
CA LYS A 204 11.43 -42.70 -9.34
C LYS A 204 11.70 -43.38 -7.98
N LYS A 205 10.80 -43.22 -7.01
CA LYS A 205 10.92 -43.82 -5.67
C LYS A 205 9.89 -44.94 -5.41
N ILE A 206 9.14 -45.35 -6.44
CA ILE A 206 8.26 -46.53 -6.45
C ILE A 206 8.84 -47.48 -7.51
#